data_AF-A0A6L6EQI9-F1
#
_entry.id   AF-A0A6L6EQI9-F1
#
_cell.length_a   1.000
_cell.length_b   1.000
_cell.length_c   1.000
_cell.angle_alpha   90.00
_cell.angle_beta   90.00
_cell.angle_gamma   90.00
#
_symmetry.space_group_name_H-M   'P 1'
#
loop_
_entity.id
_entity.type
_entity.pdbx_description
1 polymer ?
#
loop_
_entity_poly.entity_id
_entity_poly.type
_entity_poly.pdbx_seq_one_letter_code
_entity_poly.pdbx_strand_id
1 'polypeptide(L)' 'MGNLVESDSKAVVEVVTSFEAAAVADRDYWHSQTPEACLQHALELRRINYGTDRASGRLQRVLEITRRERS' A
#
# COMPACT_ATOMS: atom_id res chain seq x y z
N MET A 1 15.24 33.80 20.17
CA MET A 1 15.15 33.62 18.70
C MET A 1 14.79 32.15 18.47
N GLY A 2 13.49 31.86 18.37
CA GLY A 2 13.00 30.49 18.18
C GLY A 2 12.95 30.16 16.70
N ASN A 3 13.54 29.03 16.32
CA ASN A 3 13.40 28.50 14.96
C ASN A 3 12.06 27.77 14.85
N LEU A 4 11.19 28.29 13.99
CA LEU A 4 9.97 27.63 13.56
C LEU A 4 10.37 26.52 12.58
N VAL A 5 10.30 25.26 13.03
CA VAL A 5 10.31 24.12 12.11
C VAL A 5 8.89 24.06 11.54
N GLU A 6 8.69 24.60 10.33
CA GLU A 6 7.48 24.32 9.57
C GLU A 6 7.47 22.82 9.23
N SER A 7 6.79 22.05 10.07
CA SER A 7 6.44 20.66 9.78
C SER A 7 5.34 20.69 8.74
N ASP A 8 5.73 20.62 7.47
CA ASP A 8 4.81 20.43 6.33
C ASP A 8 3.94 19.20 6.61
N SER A 9 2.71 19.44 7.06
CA SER A 9 1.80 18.39 7.49
C SER A 9 1.28 17.72 6.23
N LYS A 10 2.01 16.71 5.74
CA LYS A 10 1.57 15.87 4.63
C LYS A 10 0.19 15.32 5.00
N ALA A 11 -0.84 15.76 4.29
CA ALA A 11 -2.21 15.34 4.58
C ALA A 11 -2.29 13.82 4.53
N VAL A 12 -2.69 13.20 5.65
CA VAL A 12 -2.81 11.74 5.79
C VAL A 12 -4.10 11.22 5.12
N VAL A 13 -5.02 12.12 4.77
CA VAL A 13 -6.33 11.82 4.20
C VAL A 13 -6.60 12.74 3.02
N GLU A 14 -7.04 12.17 1.90
CA GLU A 14 -7.52 12.87 0.71
C GLU A 14 -9.04 12.84 0.66
N VAL A 15 -9.67 13.97 0.32
CA VAL A 15 -11.13 14.08 0.15
C VAL A 15 -11.46 14.13 -1.33
N VAL A 16 -12.19 13.11 -1.81
CA VAL A 16 -12.66 12.99 -3.19
C VAL A 16 -14.17 13.18 -3.27
N THR A 17 -14.66 13.66 -4.42
CA THR A 17 -16.03 14.12 -4.61
C THR A 17 -17.02 13.00 -5.00
N SER A 18 -16.54 11.81 -5.35
CA SER A 18 -17.36 10.65 -5.69
C SER A 18 -16.60 9.33 -5.53
N PHE A 19 -17.34 8.22 -5.47
CA PHE A 19 -16.75 6.87 -5.45
C PHE A 19 -15.99 6.55 -6.75
N GLU A 20 -16.43 7.06 -7.89
CA GLU A 20 -15.73 6.87 -9.16
C GLU A 20 -14.39 7.61 -9.16
N ALA A 21 -14.37 8.86 -8.67
CA ALA A 21 -13.14 9.62 -8.51
C ALA A 21 -12.18 8.94 -7.53
N ALA A 22 -12.70 8.37 -6.44
CA ALA A 22 -11.92 7.57 -5.49
C ALA A 22 -11.27 6.35 -6.18
N ALA A 23 -12.05 5.58 -6.96
CA ALA A 23 -11.55 4.40 -7.64
C ALA A 23 -10.47 4.71 -8.68
N VAL A 24 -10.58 5.85 -9.36
CA VAL A 24 -9.55 6.35 -10.29
C VAL A 24 -8.28 6.72 -9.53
N ALA A 25 -8.40 7.52 -8.47
CA ALA A 25 -7.26 7.96 -7.67
C ALA A 25 -6.52 6.78 -7.02
N ASP A 26 -7.25 5.81 -6.44
CA ASP A 26 -6.68 4.60 -5.85
C ASP A 26 -5.89 3.80 -6.89
N ARG A 27 -6.49 3.57 -8.07
CA ARG A 27 -5.85 2.81 -9.13
C ARG A 27 -4.58 3.49 -9.61
N ASP A 28 -4.62 4.81 -9.83
CA ASP A 28 -3.48 5.57 -10.32
C ASP A 28 -2.35 5.61 -9.27
N TYR A 29 -2.70 5.73 -7.98
CA TYR A 29 -1.77 5.58 -6.87
C TYR A 29 -1.08 4.21 -6.91
N TRP A 30 -1.83 3.11 -6.96
CA TRP A 30 -1.25 1.76 -6.97
C TRP A 30 -0.40 1.46 -8.21
N HIS A 31 -0.75 2.03 -9.38
CA HIS A 31 0.07 1.91 -10.58
C HIS A 31 1.39 2.66 -10.50
N SER A 32 1.47 3.72 -9.70
CA SER A 32 2.72 4.46 -9.49
C SER A 32 3.70 3.77 -8.53
N GLN A 33 3.24 2.78 -7.76
CA GLN A 33 4.07 2.09 -6.77
C GLN A 33 4.93 0.98 -7.39
N THR A 34 6.05 0.66 -6.75
CA THR A 34 6.85 -0.51 -7.16
C THR A 34 6.14 -1.80 -6.72
N PRO A 35 6.39 -2.93 -7.41
CA PRO A 35 5.85 -4.22 -6.99
C PRO A 35 6.19 -4.57 -5.52
N GLU A 36 7.39 -4.25 -5.06
CA GLU A 36 7.84 -4.50 -3.69
C GLU A 36 7.04 -3.66 -2.68
N ALA A 37 6.79 -2.38 -2.99
CA ALA A 37 5.99 -1.51 -2.12
C ALA A 37 4.54 -2.01 -2.00
N CYS A 38 3.95 -2.42 -3.12
CA CYS A 38 2.62 -3.05 -3.13
C CYS A 38 2.58 -4.32 -2.27
N LEU A 39 3.60 -5.17 -2.38
CA LEU A 39 3.70 -6.40 -1.58
C LEU A 39 3.81 -6.09 -0.09
N GLN A 40 4.66 -5.14 0.31
CA GLN A 40 4.79 -4.75 1.72
C GLN A 40 3.46 -4.25 2.28
N HIS A 41 2.74 -3.41 1.53
CA HIS A 41 1.44 -2.91 1.96
C HIS A 41 0.40 -4.02 2.09
N ALA A 42 0.34 -4.95 1.13
CA ALA A 42 -0.56 -6.11 1.21
C ALA A 42 -0.26 -7.00 2.42
N LEU A 43 1.02 -7.19 2.77
CA LEU A 43 1.41 -7.94 3.96
C LEU A 43 1.05 -7.24 5.26
N GLU A 44 1.13 -5.91 5.31
CA GLU A 44 0.68 -5.10 6.43
C GLU A 44 -0.83 -5.23 6.64
N LEU A 45 -1.62 -5.04 5.57
CA LEU A 45 -3.07 -5.26 5.61
C LEU A 45 -3.43 -6.67 6.05
N ARG A 46 -2.70 -7.68 5.55
CA ARG A 46 -2.87 -9.07 5.97
C ARG A 46 -2.65 -9.22 7.48
N ARG A 47 -1.59 -8.64 8.02
CA ARG A 47 -1.27 -8.70 9.45
C ARG A 47 -2.36 -8.03 10.29
N ILE A 48 -2.84 -6.86 9.86
CA ILE A 48 -3.91 -6.12 10.56
C ILE A 48 -5.20 -6.95 10.61
N ASN A 49 -5.62 -7.52 9.47
CA ASN A 49 -6.91 -8.21 9.38
C ASN A 49 -6.90 -9.62 9.97
N TYR A 50 -5.78 -10.35 9.88
CA TYR A 50 -5.75 -11.78 10.19
C TYR A 50 -4.73 -12.18 11.27
N GLY A 51 -4.01 -11.22 11.82
CA GLY A 51 -2.92 -11.46 12.77
C GLY A 51 -1.73 -12.17 12.14
N THR A 52 -0.73 -12.44 12.97
CA THR A 52 0.52 -13.05 12.52
C THR A 52 0.37 -14.54 12.20
N ASP A 53 -0.56 -15.23 12.89
CA ASP A 53 -0.43 -16.69 13.09
C ASP A 53 -1.52 -17.55 12.42
N ARG A 54 -2.68 -16.99 12.06
CA ARG A 54 -3.85 -17.81 11.64
C ARG A 54 -4.12 -17.88 10.12
N ALA A 55 -3.41 -17.12 9.29
CA ALA A 55 -3.71 -17.03 7.84
C ALA A 55 -2.47 -17.02 6.92
N SER A 56 -1.29 -17.43 7.38
CA SER A 56 -0.01 -17.08 6.71
C SER A 56 0.43 -18.04 5.62
N GLY A 57 0.38 -19.35 5.84
CA GLY A 57 1.08 -20.29 4.96
C GLY A 57 0.63 -20.27 3.49
N ARG A 58 -0.69 -20.12 3.23
CA ARG A 58 -1.24 -20.20 1.86
C ARG A 58 -1.30 -18.85 1.15
N LEU A 59 -1.59 -17.76 1.87
CA LEU A 59 -1.64 -16.41 1.30
C LEU A 59 -0.25 -15.85 0.99
N GLN A 60 0.74 -16.15 1.83
CA GLN A 60 2.12 -15.70 1.60
C GLN A 60 2.72 -16.26 0.31
N ARG A 61 2.36 -17.49 -0.07
CA ARG A 61 2.80 -18.14 -1.31
C ARG A 61 2.17 -17.56 -2.57
N VAL A 62 0.98 -16.97 -2.47
CA VAL A 62 0.27 -16.35 -3.61
C VAL A 62 0.78 -14.93 -3.88
N LEU A 63 1.25 -14.22 -2.85
CA LEU A 63 1.76 -12.86 -2.96
C LEU A 63 3.28 -12.80 -3.21
N GLU A 64 3.97 -13.94 -3.26
CA GLU A 64 5.39 -13.98 -3.60
C GLU A 64 5.60 -13.54 -5.06
N ILE A 65 6.38 -12.47 -5.26
CA ILE A 65 6.73 -11.99 -6.60
C ILE A 65 7.73 -12.97 -7.20
N THR A 66 7.26 -13.83 -8.11
CA THR A 66 8.14 -14.71 -8.88
C THR A 66 8.61 -14.00 -10.15
N ARG A 67 9.93 -13.86 -10.35
CA ARG A 67 10.50 -13.31 -11.58
C ARG A 67 10.49 -14.40 -12.65
N ARG A 68 9.65 -14.25 -13.67
CA ARG A 68 9.67 -15.14 -14.84
C ARG A 68 10.94 -14.84 -15.65
N GLU A 69 11.83 -15.82 -15.79
CA GLU A 69 12.94 -15.69 -16.73
C GLU A 69 12.40 -15.66 -18.17
N ARG A 70 12.94 -14.72 -18.96
CA ARG A 70 12.50 -14.48 -20.33
C ARG A 70 13.13 -15.56 -21.21
N SER A 71 12.32 -16.52 -21.67
CA SER A 71 12.69 -17.54 -22.67
C SER A 71 12.85 -16.94 -24.06
#